data_AF-A0A4S0V4A2-F1
#
_entry.id   AF-A0A4S0V4A2-F1
#
_cell.length_a   1.000
_cell.length_b   1.000
_cell.length_c   1.000
_cell.angle_alpha   90.00
_cell.angle_beta   90.00
_cell.angle_gamma   90.00
#
_symmetry.space_group_name_H-M   'P 1'
#
loop_
_entity.id
_entity.type
_entity.pdbx_description
1 polymer ?
#
loop_
_entity_poly.entity_id
_entity_poly.type
_entity_poly.pdbx_seq_one_letter_code
_entity_poly.pdbx_strand_id
1 'polypeptide(L)'
;GGTFVEKCCHFFDLMRLIVISDPIRVMASAGQAINHLDERYGDETPDILDHGYVLVDFASGARAMLELCMFAEGSRYQEELRAVGGSGKIECRVPGPGRFWPPHLGAAPVPELIVSPRNPPGPRLVETPVDPWLLAA
;
A
#
# COMPACT_ATOMS: atom_id res chain seq x y z
N GLY A 1 5.44 13.62 -8.35
CA GLY A 1 6.61 12.96 -8.94
C GLY A 1 7.16 11.95 -7.96
N GLY A 2 8.35 11.42 -8.22
CA GLY A 2 8.99 10.43 -7.38
C GLY A 2 8.21 9.11 -7.32
N THR A 3 8.41 8.35 -6.24
CA THR A 3 7.88 7.00 -6.11
C THR A 3 6.36 6.92 -6.27
N PHE A 4 5.61 7.96 -5.85
CA PHE A 4 4.15 8.01 -6.04
C PHE A 4 3.71 7.86 -7.50
N VAL A 5 4.41 8.50 -8.45
CA VAL A 5 3.99 8.55 -9.85
C VAL A 5 4.75 7.53 -10.70
N GLU A 6 6.00 7.24 -10.33
CA GLU A 6 6.86 6.34 -11.12
C GLU A 6 6.69 4.87 -10.75
N LYS A 7 6.35 4.57 -9.49
CA LYS A 7 6.25 3.20 -8.99
C LYS A 7 4.86 2.85 -8.47
N CYS A 8 4.27 3.74 -7.69
CA CYS A 8 3.02 3.51 -6.96
C CYS A 8 1.78 4.06 -7.68
N CYS A 9 1.90 4.47 -8.93
CA CYS A 9 0.80 5.11 -9.67
C CYS A 9 -0.41 4.20 -9.86
N HIS A 10 -0.19 2.89 -9.94
CA HIS A 10 -1.25 1.88 -10.05
C HIS A 10 -2.19 1.86 -8.83
N PHE A 11 -1.78 2.35 -7.66
CA PHE A 11 -2.68 2.45 -6.50
C PHE A 11 -3.76 3.51 -6.71
N PHE A 12 -3.48 4.59 -7.44
CA PHE A 12 -4.51 5.58 -7.77
C PHE A 12 -5.53 5.01 -8.76
N ASP A 13 -5.09 4.20 -9.71
CA ASP A 13 -5.99 3.49 -10.62
C ASP A 13 -6.82 2.43 -9.88
N LEU A 14 -6.22 1.70 -8.93
CA LEU A 14 -6.93 0.77 -8.06
C LEU A 14 -7.99 1.49 -7.21
N MET A 15 -7.68 2.65 -6.65
CA MET A 15 -8.67 3.48 -5.93
C MET A 15 -9.83 3.85 -6.86
N ARG A 16 -9.53 4.31 -8.07
CA ARG A 16 -10.53 4.65 -9.09
C ARG A 16 -11.39 3.44 -9.47
N LEU A 17 -10.80 2.25 -9.61
CA LEU A 17 -11.49 1.00 -9.89
C LEU A 17 -12.42 0.58 -8.76
N ILE A 18 -11.97 0.68 -7.50
CA ILE A 18 -12.77 0.32 -6.32
C ILE A 18 -13.91 1.32 -6.10
N VAL A 19 -13.63 2.62 -6.23
CA VAL A 19 -14.59 3.69 -5.98
C VAL A 19 -15.55 3.90 -7.15
N ILE A 20 -15.15 3.52 -8.37
CA ILE A 20 -15.89 3.71 -9.62
C ILE A 20 -16.28 5.19 -9.79
N SER A 21 -15.30 6.07 -9.62
CA SER A 21 -15.50 7.52 -9.72
C SER A 21 -14.20 8.21 -10.09
N ASP A 22 -14.29 9.36 -10.74
CA ASP A 22 -13.12 10.17 -11.07
C ASP A 22 -12.70 11.08 -9.91
N PRO A 23 -11.39 11.28 -9.71
CA PRO A 23 -10.88 12.20 -8.69
C PRO A 23 -11.17 13.65 -9.08
N ILE A 24 -11.56 14.48 -8.10
CA ILE A 24 -11.86 15.91 -8.29
C ILE A 24 -10.92 16.83 -7.50
N ARG A 25 -10.19 16.29 -6.51
CA ARG A 25 -9.16 17.02 -5.77
C ARG A 25 -8.10 16.07 -5.26
N VAL A 26 -6.84 16.49 -5.36
CA VAL A 26 -5.69 15.78 -4.81
C VAL A 26 -4.90 16.72 -3.92
N MET A 27 -4.54 16.26 -2.74
CA MET A 27 -3.60 16.93 -1.82
C MET A 27 -2.49 15.96 -1.47
N ALA A 28 -1.24 16.41 -1.49
CA ALA A 28 -0.09 15.58 -1.16
C ALA A 28 0.91 16.31 -0.27
N SER A 29 1.56 15.55 0.60
CA SER A 29 2.72 15.97 1.40
C SER A 29 3.76 14.86 1.36
N ALA A 30 4.94 15.14 0.81
CA ALA A 30 5.95 14.12 0.53
C ALA A 30 7.36 14.71 0.56
N GLY A 31 8.36 13.86 0.72
CA GLY A 31 9.76 14.26 0.81
C GLY A 31 10.72 13.13 0.43
N GLN A 32 12.00 13.47 0.37
CA GLN A 32 13.11 12.53 0.32
C GLN A 32 13.79 12.54 1.70
N ALA A 33 13.97 11.37 2.32
CA ALA A 33 14.49 11.29 3.68
C ALA A 33 15.68 10.35 3.86
N ILE A 34 15.70 9.18 3.22
CA ILE A 34 16.66 8.10 3.53
C ILE A 34 17.27 7.51 2.26
N ASN A 35 16.43 7.16 1.29
CA ASN A 35 16.88 6.35 0.16
C ASN A 35 17.58 7.21 -0.90
N HIS A 36 18.59 6.64 -1.55
CA HIS A 36 19.31 7.21 -2.70
C HIS A 36 20.09 8.52 -2.44
N LEU A 37 20.15 9.02 -1.20
CA LEU A 37 20.85 10.26 -0.85
C LEU A 37 22.37 10.21 -1.10
N ASP A 38 22.97 9.02 -0.97
CA ASP A 38 24.40 8.78 -1.23
C ASP A 38 24.67 8.26 -2.64
N GLU A 39 23.62 8.04 -3.45
CA GLU A 39 23.76 7.57 -4.81
C GLU A 39 24.18 8.70 -5.75
N ARG A 40 25.03 8.40 -6.73
CA ARG A 40 25.55 9.38 -7.68
C ARG A 40 25.44 8.86 -9.11
N TYR A 41 24.77 9.65 -9.94
CA TYR A 41 24.71 9.46 -11.39
C TYR A 41 25.50 10.60 -12.05
N GLY A 42 26.80 10.37 -12.26
CA GLY A 42 27.73 11.47 -12.54
C GLY A 42 27.82 12.39 -11.33
N ASP A 43 27.54 13.68 -11.53
CA ASP A 43 27.58 14.71 -10.49
C ASP A 43 26.20 14.96 -9.83
N GLU A 44 25.17 14.20 -10.22
CA GLU A 44 23.80 14.39 -9.73
C GLU A 44 23.39 13.33 -8.69
N THR A 45 22.56 13.74 -7.74
CA THR A 45 21.90 12.86 -6.75
C THR A 45 20.45 12.69 -7.15
N PRO A 46 19.88 11.46 -7.10
CA PRO A 46 18.46 11.26 -7.41
C PRO A 46 17.52 12.11 -6.54
N ASP A 47 16.50 12.70 -7.16
CA ASP A 47 15.48 13.56 -6.54
C ASP A 47 14.18 12.80 -6.22
N ILE A 48 14.33 11.58 -5.68
CA ILE A 48 13.22 10.65 -5.49
C ILE A 48 12.53 10.91 -4.14
N LEU A 49 11.24 11.26 -4.18
CA LEU A 49 10.41 11.30 -2.99
C LEU A 49 10.13 9.87 -2.49
N ASP A 50 10.69 9.51 -1.35
CA ASP A 50 10.71 8.16 -0.79
C ASP A 50 9.67 7.94 0.33
N HIS A 51 8.95 8.99 0.73
CA HIS A 51 7.82 8.88 1.66
C HIS A 51 6.80 10.01 1.48
N GLY A 52 5.59 9.79 2.00
CA GLY A 52 4.57 10.82 2.10
C GLY A 52 3.14 10.30 2.18
N TYR A 53 2.21 11.22 2.01
CA TYR A 53 0.77 11.00 2.01
C TYR A 53 0.12 11.69 0.82
N VAL A 54 -0.86 11.02 0.21
CA VAL A 54 -1.73 11.58 -0.83
C VAL A 54 -3.18 11.35 -0.44
N LEU A 55 -3.97 12.40 -0.38
CA LEU A 55 -5.42 12.36 -0.20
C LEU A 55 -6.12 12.65 -1.53
N VAL A 56 -7.18 11.92 -1.81
CA VAL A 56 -7.98 12.04 -3.04
C VAL A 56 -9.46 12.17 -2.68
N ASP A 57 -10.08 13.29 -3.09
CA ASP A 57 -11.53 13.43 -3.10
C ASP A 57 -12.08 12.99 -4.47
N PHE A 58 -13.16 12.20 -4.47
CA PHE A 58 -13.82 11.71 -5.69
C PHE A 58 -15.15 12.42 -5.97
N ALA A 59 -15.57 12.45 -7.23
CA ALA A 59 -16.85 13.03 -7.65
C ALA A 59 -18.08 12.38 -6.97
N SER A 60 -17.98 11.10 -6.61
CA SER A 60 -18.99 10.37 -5.83
C SER A 60 -19.12 10.83 -4.38
N GLY A 61 -18.22 11.69 -3.89
CA GLY A 61 -18.11 12.08 -2.49
C GLY A 61 -17.29 11.10 -1.62
N ALA A 62 -16.83 9.99 -2.19
CA ALA A 62 -15.87 9.11 -1.53
C ALA A 62 -14.50 9.80 -1.38
N ARG A 63 -13.71 9.32 -0.42
CA ARG A 63 -12.33 9.77 -0.19
C ARG A 63 -11.41 8.56 -0.10
N ALA A 64 -10.20 8.69 -0.63
CA ALA A 64 -9.14 7.72 -0.47
C ALA A 64 -7.84 8.39 -0.02
N MET A 65 -6.93 7.58 0.50
CA MET A 65 -5.60 8.00 0.89
C MET A 65 -4.58 6.95 0.50
N LEU A 66 -3.43 7.38 -0.02
CA LEU A 66 -2.24 6.56 -0.17
C LEU A 66 -1.19 7.06 0.83
N GLU A 67 -0.76 6.18 1.71
CA GLU A 67 0.46 6.34 2.50
C GLU A 67 1.58 5.57 1.81
N LEU A 68 2.74 6.19 1.71
CA LEU A 68 3.92 5.60 1.12
C LEU A 68 5.13 5.85 2.01
N CYS A 69 5.92 4.81 2.23
CA CYS A 69 7.20 4.90 2.94
C CYS A 69 8.13 3.80 2.42
N MET A 70 9.18 4.19 1.71
CA MET A 70 10.13 3.27 1.07
C MET A 70 11.23 2.79 2.00
N PHE A 71 11.20 3.20 3.27
CA PHE A 71 12.08 2.72 4.35
C PHE A 71 11.29 1.98 5.45
N ALA A 72 10.13 1.43 5.09
CA ALA A 72 9.26 0.62 5.95
C ALA A 72 9.21 -0.86 5.54
N GLU A 73 10.16 -1.34 4.73
CA GLU A 73 10.23 -2.69 4.15
C GLU A 73 10.32 -3.81 5.20
N GLY A 74 10.71 -3.48 6.44
CA GLY A 74 10.71 -4.38 7.58
C GLY A 74 9.32 -4.67 8.18
N SER A 75 8.25 -4.10 7.61
CA SER A 75 6.89 -4.31 8.08
C SER A 75 6.44 -5.76 7.87
N ARG A 76 5.65 -6.30 8.81
CA ARG A 76 5.12 -7.68 8.70
C ARG A 76 4.27 -7.85 7.43
N TYR A 77 3.52 -6.83 7.05
CA TYR A 77 2.83 -6.72 5.78
C TYR A 77 3.31 -5.45 5.09
N GLN A 78 3.70 -5.55 3.82
CA GLN A 78 4.21 -4.39 3.08
C GLN A 78 3.08 -3.54 2.50
N GLU A 79 1.95 -4.17 2.18
CA GLU A 79 0.78 -3.47 1.66
C GLU A 79 -0.44 -3.76 2.52
N GLU A 80 -1.14 -2.70 2.92
CA GLU A 80 -2.39 -2.80 3.64
C GLU A 80 -3.46 -1.95 2.96
N LEU A 81 -4.54 -2.59 2.50
CA LEU A 81 -5.66 -1.93 1.86
C LEU A 81 -6.87 -2.00 2.77
N ARG A 82 -7.58 -0.88 2.91
CA ARG A 82 -8.72 -0.78 3.83
C ARG A 82 -9.86 -0.05 3.11
N ALA A 83 -11.03 -0.69 3.06
CA ALA A 83 -12.24 -0.06 2.56
C ALA A 83 -13.30 -0.04 3.66
N VAL A 84 -13.91 1.12 3.87
CA VAL A 84 -14.89 1.37 4.94
C VAL A 84 -16.16 1.92 4.32
N GLY A 85 -17.30 1.41 4.75
CA GLY A 85 -18.61 1.88 4.32
C GLY A 85 -19.67 1.67 5.39
N GLY A 86 -20.93 1.95 5.03
CA GLY A 86 -22.06 1.86 5.97
C GLY A 86 -22.24 0.47 6.60
N SER A 87 -21.86 -0.59 5.89
CA SER A 87 -22.01 -1.99 6.30
C SER A 87 -20.85 -2.52 7.15
N GLY A 88 -19.73 -1.81 7.24
CA GLY A 88 -18.54 -2.26 7.96
C GLY A 88 -17.22 -1.88 7.28
N LYS A 89 -16.17 -2.62 7.63
CA LYS A 89 -14.81 -2.47 7.10
C LYS A 89 -14.31 -3.79 6.54
N ILE A 90 -13.59 -3.72 5.43
CA ILE A 90 -12.81 -4.84 4.89
C ILE A 90 -11.35 -4.41 4.76
N GLU A 91 -10.44 -5.29 5.13
CA GLU A 91 -9.00 -5.04 5.14
C GLU A 91 -8.28 -6.19 4.45
N CYS A 92 -7.33 -5.86 3.59
CA CYS A 92 -6.40 -6.80 2.97
C CYS A 92 -5.00 -6.49 3.48
N ARG A 93 -4.25 -7.52 3.89
CA ARG A 93 -2.84 -7.41 4.28
C ARG A 93 -2.02 -8.33 3.39
N VAL A 94 -1.12 -7.73 2.62
CA VAL A 94 -0.30 -8.44 1.64
C VAL A 94 1.15 -8.46 2.13
N PRO A 95 1.75 -9.65 2.29
CA PRO A 95 3.15 -9.77 2.66
C PRO A 95 4.04 -9.28 1.51
N GLY A 96 5.25 -8.85 1.84
CA GLY A 96 6.27 -8.59 0.83
C GLY A 96 6.68 -9.86 0.07
N PRO A 97 7.43 -9.73 -1.03
CA PRO A 97 7.94 -10.89 -1.77
C PRO A 97 8.76 -11.80 -0.85
N GLY A 98 8.48 -13.11 -0.87
CA GLY A 98 9.11 -14.08 0.03
C GLY A 98 10.64 -14.10 -0.06
N ARG A 99 11.21 -13.78 -1.23
CA ARG A 99 12.67 -13.67 -1.44
C ARG A 99 13.34 -12.58 -0.60
N PHE A 100 12.59 -11.60 -0.11
CA PHE A 100 13.09 -10.53 0.77
C PHE A 100 12.73 -10.78 2.24
N TRP A 101 12.02 -11.86 2.56
CA TRP A 101 11.65 -12.18 3.94
C TRP A 101 12.87 -12.68 4.73
N PRO A 102 13.24 -12.03 5.86
CA PRO A 102 14.43 -12.42 6.61
C PRO A 102 14.32 -13.84 7.21
N PRO A 103 15.29 -14.74 7.00
CA PRO A 103 15.22 -16.11 7.52
C PRO A 103 15.07 -16.21 9.03
N HIS A 104 15.64 -15.24 9.77
CA HIS A 104 15.59 -15.21 11.24
C HIS A 104 14.20 -14.89 11.81
N LEU A 105 13.26 -14.42 10.98
CA LEU A 105 11.86 -14.17 11.38
C LEU A 105 10.95 -15.40 11.22
N GLY A 106 11.49 -16.52 10.72
CA GLY A 106 10.73 -17.74 10.47
C GLY A 106 9.92 -17.67 9.17
N ALA A 107 8.77 -18.35 9.14
CA ALA A 107 7.92 -18.41 7.95
C ALA A 107 7.36 -17.02 7.60
N ALA A 108 7.28 -16.72 6.29
CA ALA A 108 6.64 -15.50 5.81
C ALA A 108 5.15 -15.48 6.21
N PRO A 109 4.58 -14.30 6.51
CA PRO A 109 3.19 -14.20 6.85
C PRO A 109 2.29 -14.56 5.67
N VAL A 110 1.19 -15.26 5.95
CA VAL A 110 0.15 -15.55 4.96
C VAL A 110 -0.63 -14.25 4.71
N PRO A 111 -1.04 -13.96 3.45
CA PRO A 111 -1.93 -12.84 3.18
C PRO A 111 -3.27 -13.01 3.92
N GLU A 112 -3.81 -11.91 4.42
CA GLU A 112 -5.01 -11.90 5.26
C GLU A 112 -6.10 -11.02 4.65
N LEU A 113 -7.34 -11.50 4.71
CA LEU A 113 -8.55 -10.70 4.51
C LEU A 113 -9.32 -10.62 5.84
N ILE A 114 -9.55 -9.42 6.34
CA ILE A 114 -10.32 -9.19 7.58
C ILE A 114 -11.62 -8.50 7.21
N VAL A 115 -12.75 -9.18 7.45
CA VAL A 115 -14.09 -8.63 7.24
C VAL A 115 -14.70 -8.30 8.59
N SER A 116 -14.96 -7.02 8.83
CA SER A 116 -15.52 -6.48 10.07
C SER A 116 -16.89 -5.87 9.83
N PRO A 117 -18.00 -6.64 9.97
CA PRO A 117 -19.35 -6.11 9.86
C PRO A 117 -19.62 -5.03 10.92
N ARG A 118 -20.42 -4.04 10.56
CA ARG A 118 -20.84 -2.99 11.50
C ARG A 118 -21.84 -3.52 12.53
N ASN A 119 -22.75 -4.41 12.12
CA ASN A 119 -23.82 -4.91 12.97
C ASN A 119 -24.30 -6.32 12.53
N PRO A 120 -24.31 -7.33 13.43
CA PRO A 120 -23.62 -7.31 14.71
C PRO A 120 -22.10 -7.20 14.50
N PRO A 121 -21.36 -6.57 15.44
CA PRO A 121 -19.91 -6.51 15.35
C PRO A 121 -19.31 -7.91 15.51
N GLY A 122 -18.31 -8.22 14.68
CA GLY A 122 -17.64 -9.53 14.69
C GLY A 122 -16.60 -9.65 13.57
N PRO A 123 -15.34 -9.22 13.79
CA PRO A 123 -14.29 -9.34 12.79
C PRO A 123 -14.03 -10.81 12.47
N ARG A 124 -13.89 -11.12 11.19
CA ARG A 124 -13.58 -12.46 10.67
C ARG A 124 -12.31 -12.39 9.85
N LEU A 125 -11.31 -13.15 10.28
CA LEU A 125 -10.06 -13.35 9.54
C LEU A 125 -10.24 -14.50 8.55
N VAL A 126 -9.83 -14.28 7.31
CA VAL A 126 -9.74 -15.27 6.26
C VAL A 126 -8.30 -15.26 5.76
N GLU A 127 -7.59 -16.35 5.94
CA GLU A 127 -6.27 -16.53 5.35
C GLU A 127 -6.42 -16.87 3.86
N THR A 128 -5.61 -16.24 3.03
CA THR A 128 -5.59 -16.44 1.57
C THR A 128 -4.20 -16.92 1.16
N PRO A 129 -3.88 -18.21 1.36
CA PRO A 129 -2.57 -18.75 0.99
C PRO A 129 -2.35 -18.63 -0.50
N VAL A 130 -1.15 -18.18 -0.88
CA VAL A 130 -0.70 -18.11 -2.27
C VAL A 130 0.08 -19.38 -2.56
N ASP A 131 -0.13 -19.93 -3.76
CA ASP A 131 0.63 -21.08 -4.25
C ASP A 131 2.14 -20.79 -4.12
N PRO A 132 2.93 -21.66 -3.45
CA PRO A 132 4.37 -21.49 -3.32
C PRO A 132 5.10 -21.28 -4.66
N TRP A 133 4.59 -21.84 -5.76
CA TRP A 133 5.15 -21.63 -7.09
C TRP A 133 5.00 -20.19 -7.56
N LEU A 134 3.87 -19.53 -7.26
CA LEU A 134 3.65 -18.12 -7.59
C LEU A 134 4.50 -17.19 -6.71
N LEU A 135 4.80 -17.59 -5.47
CA LEU A 135 5.65 -16.80 -4.56
C LEU A 135 7.14 -16.82 -4.92
N ALA A 136 7.58 -17.81 -5.71
CA ALA A 136 8.97 -17.98 -6.11
C ALA A 136 9.35 -17.22 -7.40
N ALA A 137 8.37 -16.71 -8.16
CA ALA A 137 8.56 -15.96 -9.40
C ALA A 137 9.02 -14.50 -9.15
#